data_AF-B3QYN3-F1
#
_entry.id   AF-B3QYN3-F1
#
_cell.length_a   1.000
_cell.length_b   1.000
_cell.length_c   1.000
_cell.angle_alpha   90.00
_cell.angle_beta   90.00
_cell.angle_gamma   90.00
#
_symmetry.space_group_name_H-M   'P 1'
#
loop_
_entity.id
_entity.type
_entity.pdbx_description
1 polymer ?
#
loop_
_entity_poly.entity_id
_entity_poly.type
_entity_poly.pdbx_seq_one_letter_code
_entity_poly.pdbx_strand_id
1 'polypeptide(L)'
;MLSLKGFPKHTEKIVALLFFTALFFQGCFSVKPQASQSRNSLYESFFLEGSIMQYFIKPLEFQSKDAELSLDVTLRDSKDPNDEATLNFSIFSEKDLALADSVAIVFSDTRVSARSHSKLFFEKTVYRYTSSFDTPSILHAFLSGKFTLLLYYADQAVTFAPTSSTSASIAELNASILKHFYLSN
;
A
#
# COMPACT_ATOMS: atom_id res chain seq x y z
N MET A 1 -5.08 54.93 16.76
CA MET A 1 -3.90 55.79 16.50
C MET A 1 -3.31 56.19 17.86
N LEU A 2 -2.33 55.44 18.35
CA LEU A 2 -1.70 55.67 19.66
C LEU A 2 -0.70 56.83 19.53
N SER A 3 -0.99 57.96 20.17
CA SER A 3 -0.11 59.15 20.15
C SER A 3 0.94 59.03 21.24
N LEU A 4 2.17 58.64 20.88
CA LEU A 4 3.33 58.58 21.77
C LEU A 4 3.93 59.98 21.98
N LYS A 5 3.30 60.84 22.80
CA LYS A 5 3.89 62.15 23.14
C LYS A 5 4.98 61.97 24.21
N GLY A 6 6.24 62.27 23.85
CA GLY A 6 7.35 62.39 24.82
C GLY A 6 8.65 61.68 24.44
N PHE A 7 8.73 60.99 23.31
CA PHE A 7 9.94 60.30 22.88
C PHE A 7 10.73 61.11 21.82
N PRO A 8 12.07 60.99 21.77
CA PRO A 8 12.86 61.57 20.70
C PRO A 8 12.37 61.06 19.33
N LYS A 9 12.29 61.92 18.31
CA LYS A 9 11.79 61.57 16.96
C LYS A 9 12.48 60.36 16.32
N HIS A 10 13.72 60.05 16.71
CA HIS A 10 14.44 58.86 16.24
C HIS A 10 13.91 57.57 16.90
N THR A 11 13.52 57.64 18.17
CA THR A 11 12.99 56.51 18.95
C THR A 11 11.60 56.12 18.46
N GLU A 12 10.77 57.08 18.05
CA GLU A 12 9.45 56.82 17.46
C GLU A 12 9.54 55.99 16.16
N LYS A 13 10.54 56.29 15.31
CA LYS A 13 10.78 55.55 14.06
C LYS A 13 11.28 54.13 14.32
N ILE A 14 12.15 53.96 15.31
CA ILE A 14 12.68 52.64 15.70
C ILE A 14 11.56 51.77 16.29
N VAL A 15 10.70 52.34 17.14
CA VAL A 15 9.55 51.63 17.72
C VAL A 15 8.53 51.24 16.64
N ALA A 16 8.26 52.11 15.67
CA ALA A 16 7.37 51.78 14.56
C ALA A 16 7.95 50.66 13.67
N LEU A 17 9.26 50.67 13.42
CA LEU A 17 9.96 49.63 12.66
C LEU A 17 9.97 48.28 13.37
N LEU A 18 10.19 48.27 14.69
CA LEU A 18 10.13 47.07 15.53
C LEU A 18 8.72 46.49 15.59
N PHE A 19 7.69 47.35 15.65
CA PHE A 19 6.29 46.92 15.62
C PHE A 19 5.92 46.32 14.26
N PHE A 20 6.38 46.91 13.16
CA PHE A 20 6.14 46.38 11.81
C PHE A 20 6.87 45.06 11.55
N THR A 21 8.11 44.91 12.03
CA THR A 21 8.85 43.64 11.90
C THR A 21 8.25 42.52 12.74
N ALA A 22 7.73 42.82 13.95
CA ALA A 22 7.03 41.82 14.77
C ALA A 22 5.76 41.25 14.11
N LEU A 23 5.07 42.03 13.26
CA LEU A 23 3.88 41.57 12.53
C LEU A 23 4.22 40.59 11.39
N PHE A 24 5.43 40.65 10.81
CA PHE A 24 5.85 39.70 9.77
C PHE A 24 6.28 38.33 10.32
N PHE A 25 6.68 38.23 11.59
CA PHE A 25 7.10 36.96 12.20
C PHE A 25 5.93 36.08 12.68
N GLN A 26 4.70 36.59 12.73
CA GLN A 26 3.54 35.77 13.09
C GLN A 26 2.97 34.94 11.91
N GLY A 27 3.42 35.20 10.68
CA GLY A 27 2.94 34.49 9.48
C GLY A 27 3.52 33.08 9.28
N CYS A 28 4.66 32.75 9.88
CA CYS A 28 5.34 31.45 9.64
C CYS A 28 5.04 30.37 10.68
N PHE A 29 4.39 30.69 11.81
CA PHE A 29 4.16 29.73 12.90
C PHE A 29 2.73 29.18 12.99
N SER A 30 1.83 29.54 12.06
CA SER A 30 0.46 29.03 12.00
C SER A 30 0.14 28.17 10.78
N VAL A 31 1.17 27.70 10.07
CA VAL A 31 1.01 26.49 9.26
C VAL A 31 1.01 25.32 10.25
N LYS A 32 -0.13 25.09 10.92
CA LYS A 32 -0.41 23.71 11.31
C LYS A 32 -0.25 22.93 10.00
N PRO A 33 0.60 21.89 9.92
CA PRO A 33 0.45 20.97 8.81
C PRO A 33 -1.02 20.59 8.86
N GLN A 34 -1.75 20.99 7.82
CA GLN A 34 -3.03 20.40 7.56
C GLN A 34 -2.64 18.93 7.42
N ALA A 35 -2.82 18.18 8.51
CA ALA A 35 -3.00 16.76 8.43
C ALA A 35 -4.20 16.67 7.52
N SER A 36 -3.94 16.64 6.20
CA SER A 36 -4.81 16.00 5.25
C SER A 36 -5.13 14.72 5.96
N GLN A 37 -6.37 14.63 6.44
CA GLN A 37 -6.92 13.47 7.08
C GLN A 37 -6.44 12.31 6.21
N SER A 38 -5.40 11.62 6.68
CA SER A 38 -4.68 10.64 5.88
C SER A 38 -5.70 9.54 5.73
N ARG A 39 -6.48 9.59 4.66
CA ARG A 39 -7.26 8.47 4.19
C ARG A 39 -6.18 7.42 4.01
N ASN A 40 -6.13 6.46 4.95
CA ASN A 40 -5.07 5.47 5.05
C ASN A 40 -4.77 4.94 3.64
N SER A 41 -3.69 5.42 3.03
CA SER A 41 -3.40 5.07 1.64
C SER A 41 -3.26 3.56 1.58
N LEU A 42 -4.01 2.92 0.66
CA LEU A 42 -4.00 1.46 0.48
C LEU A 42 -2.67 0.94 -0.06
N TYR A 43 -1.77 1.85 -0.44
CA TYR A 43 -0.45 1.54 -0.91
C TYR A 43 0.56 2.61 -0.48
N GLU A 44 1.83 2.27 -0.57
CA GLU A 44 2.96 3.19 -0.50
C GLU A 44 3.74 3.12 -1.80
N SER A 45 4.33 4.23 -2.23
CA SER A 45 5.10 4.32 -3.48
C SER A 45 6.52 4.77 -3.19
N PHE A 46 7.48 4.10 -3.81
CA PHE A 46 8.91 4.36 -3.65
C PHE A 46 9.52 4.58 -5.02
N PHE A 47 10.25 5.69 -5.19
CA PHE A 47 11.07 5.88 -6.38
C PHE A 47 12.30 4.98 -6.28
N LEU A 48 12.57 4.19 -7.31
CA LEU A 48 13.79 3.41 -7.45
C LEU A 48 14.81 4.20 -8.30
N GLU A 49 15.13 3.70 -9.49
CA GLU A 49 16.01 4.34 -10.46
C GLU A 49 15.39 4.24 -11.87
N GLY A 50 15.93 4.98 -12.84
CA GLY A 50 15.48 4.84 -14.23
C GLY A 50 14.03 5.25 -14.51
N SER A 51 13.43 6.06 -13.63
CA SER A 51 11.99 6.41 -13.64
C SER A 51 11.05 5.28 -13.23
N ILE A 52 11.56 4.25 -12.56
CA ILE A 52 10.75 3.15 -12.01
C ILE A 52 10.25 3.53 -10.61
N MET A 53 8.95 3.39 -10.42
CA MET A 53 8.23 3.42 -9.15
C MET A 53 7.92 1.99 -8.69
N GLN A 54 8.23 1.71 -7.44
CA GLN A 54 7.77 0.52 -6.74
C GLN A 54 6.55 0.86 -5.88
N TYR A 55 5.51 0.04 -5.97
CA TYR A 55 4.29 0.17 -5.19
C TYR A 55 4.20 -1.00 -4.21
N PHE A 56 4.04 -0.68 -2.93
CA PHE A 56 3.72 -1.63 -1.88
C PHE A 56 2.24 -1.49 -1.52
N ILE A 57 1.43 -2.44 -1.99
CA ILE A 57 0.01 -2.54 -1.61
C ILE A 57 -0.04 -3.14 -0.20
N LYS A 58 -0.70 -2.42 0.71
CA LYS A 58 -0.85 -2.82 2.10
C LYS A 58 -1.62 -4.13 2.24
N PRO A 59 -1.48 -4.82 3.37
CA PRO A 59 -2.11 -6.11 3.56
C PRO A 59 -3.63 -6.09 3.30
N LEU A 60 -4.06 -7.07 2.51
CA LEU A 60 -5.43 -7.38 2.14
C LEU A 60 -5.83 -8.68 2.82
N GLU A 61 -7.00 -8.69 3.44
CA GLU A 61 -7.47 -9.84 4.22
C GLU A 61 -8.35 -10.78 3.40
N PHE A 62 -8.06 -12.06 3.48
CA PHE A 62 -8.78 -13.15 2.87
C PHE A 62 -9.12 -14.20 3.92
N GLN A 63 -10.15 -14.99 3.67
CA GLN A 63 -10.62 -16.00 4.61
C GLN A 63 -11.06 -17.27 3.89
N SER A 64 -10.84 -18.39 4.56
CA SER A 64 -11.42 -19.69 4.24
C SER A 64 -12.36 -20.11 5.37
N LYS A 65 -12.81 -21.37 5.38
CA LYS A 65 -13.66 -21.89 6.46
C LYS A 65 -12.93 -21.92 7.82
N ASP A 66 -11.64 -22.27 7.81
CA ASP A 66 -10.89 -22.63 9.01
C ASP A 66 -9.60 -21.81 9.20
N ALA A 67 -9.36 -20.79 8.36
CA ALA A 67 -8.13 -20.01 8.36
C ALA A 67 -8.33 -18.61 7.75
N GLU A 68 -7.50 -17.67 8.19
CA GLU A 68 -7.38 -16.32 7.66
C GLU A 68 -6.05 -16.16 6.91
N LEU A 69 -6.01 -15.24 5.95
CA LEU A 69 -4.82 -14.95 5.16
C LEU A 69 -4.69 -13.45 4.94
N SER A 70 -3.57 -12.88 5.36
CA SER A 70 -3.21 -11.48 5.11
C SER A 70 -2.18 -11.43 3.97
N LEU A 71 -2.48 -10.71 2.89
CA LEU A 71 -1.69 -10.63 1.65
C LEU A 71 -1.22 -9.20 1.40
N ASP A 72 0.10 -8.97 1.36
CA ASP A 72 0.68 -7.76 0.79
C ASP A 72 1.30 -8.03 -0.59
N VAL A 73 1.39 -6.98 -1.40
CA VAL A 73 1.84 -7.07 -2.79
C VAL A 73 2.84 -5.96 -3.09
N THR A 74 3.96 -6.32 -3.71
CA THR A 74 4.92 -5.38 -4.27
C THR A 74 4.94 -5.49 -5.79
N LEU A 75 4.78 -4.36 -6.48
CA LEU A 75 4.77 -4.25 -7.95
C LEU A 75 5.73 -3.12 -8.37
N ARG A 76 6.32 -3.18 -9.56
CA ARG A 76 7.09 -2.06 -10.13
C ARG A 76 6.61 -1.72 -11.52
N ASP A 77 6.46 -0.44 -11.83
CA ASP A 77 6.07 0.05 -13.16
C ASP A 77 7.21 -0.03 -14.20
N SER A 78 7.88 -1.18 -14.22
CA SER A 78 8.97 -1.47 -15.13
C SER A 78 8.43 -1.93 -16.49
N LYS A 79 9.10 -1.50 -17.56
CA LYS A 79 8.89 -2.02 -18.92
C LYS A 79 9.62 -3.34 -19.18
N ASP A 80 10.34 -3.86 -18.19
CA ASP A 80 11.01 -5.15 -18.30
C ASP A 80 9.97 -6.28 -18.24
N PRO A 81 9.80 -7.09 -19.30
CA PRO A 81 8.86 -8.21 -19.30
C PRO A 81 9.22 -9.32 -18.29
N ASN A 82 10.43 -9.28 -17.72
CA ASN A 82 10.86 -10.20 -16.68
C ASN A 82 10.61 -9.69 -15.27
N ASP A 83 10.05 -8.47 -15.11
CA ASP A 83 9.74 -7.96 -13.78
C ASP A 83 8.60 -8.77 -13.15
N GLU A 84 8.77 -9.09 -11.86
CA GLU A 84 7.87 -9.97 -11.13
C GLU A 84 7.21 -9.23 -9.97
N ALA A 85 5.92 -9.48 -9.82
CA ALA A 85 5.16 -9.10 -8.65
C ALA A 85 5.54 -10.02 -7.49
N THR A 86 5.86 -9.44 -6.34
CA THR A 86 6.12 -10.19 -5.11
C THR A 86 4.87 -10.16 -4.24
N LEU A 87 4.34 -11.33 -3.91
CA LEU A 87 3.23 -11.50 -2.99
C LEU A 87 3.78 -12.12 -1.70
N ASN A 88 3.63 -11.42 -0.58
CA ASN A 88 3.87 -12.01 0.73
C ASN A 88 2.53 -12.25 1.40
N PHE A 89 2.37 -13.43 1.98
CA PHE A 89 1.16 -13.76 2.71
C PHE A 89 1.44 -14.48 4.01
N SER A 90 0.66 -14.13 5.02
CA SER A 90 0.62 -14.77 6.33
C SER A 90 -0.69 -15.52 6.46
N ILE A 91 -0.63 -16.81 6.70
CA ILE A 91 -1.79 -17.67 6.97
C ILE A 91 -1.90 -17.85 8.48
N PHE A 92 -3.08 -17.58 9.03
CA PHE A 92 -3.43 -17.78 10.43
C PHE A 92 -4.39 -18.96 10.53
N SER A 93 -3.92 -20.08 11.10
CA SER A 93 -4.67 -21.33 11.16
C SER A 93 -4.27 -22.16 12.39
N GLU A 94 -5.26 -22.73 13.07
CA GLU A 94 -5.03 -23.76 14.10
C GLU A 94 -4.72 -25.13 13.49
N LYS A 95 -5.18 -25.37 12.25
CA LYS A 95 -4.80 -26.56 11.50
C LYS A 95 -3.38 -26.40 10.98
N ASP A 96 -2.65 -27.51 11.00
CA ASP A 96 -1.33 -27.58 10.40
C ASP A 96 -1.46 -27.43 8.87
N LEU A 97 -1.21 -26.20 8.41
CA LEU A 97 -1.10 -25.83 7.00
C LEU A 97 0.37 -25.60 6.62
N ALA A 98 1.33 -26.13 7.39
CA ALA A 98 2.75 -25.74 7.36
C ALA A 98 3.50 -25.92 6.04
N LEU A 99 2.87 -26.60 5.07
CA LEU A 99 3.50 -27.03 3.83
C LEU A 99 2.60 -26.72 2.63
N ALA A 100 2.20 -25.45 2.49
CA ALA A 100 1.78 -24.99 1.18
C ALA A 100 2.93 -25.25 0.17
N ASP A 101 2.67 -26.12 -0.79
CA ASP A 101 3.62 -26.52 -1.84
C ASP A 101 3.58 -25.52 -2.99
N SER A 102 2.40 -24.93 -3.24
CA SER A 102 2.22 -23.90 -4.26
C SER A 102 1.01 -23.02 -3.98
N VAL A 103 0.99 -21.86 -4.64
CA VAL A 103 -0.13 -20.91 -4.59
C VAL A 103 -0.53 -20.51 -6.01
N ALA A 104 -1.82 -20.32 -6.22
CA ALA A 104 -2.38 -19.76 -7.43
C ALA A 104 -3.39 -18.66 -7.10
N ILE A 105 -3.56 -17.72 -8.03
CA ILE A 105 -4.65 -16.74 -8.01
C ILE A 105 -5.67 -17.19 -9.04
N VAL A 106 -6.94 -17.14 -8.67
CA VAL A 106 -8.07 -17.46 -9.54
C VAL A 106 -8.96 -16.24 -9.64
N PHE A 107 -9.25 -15.81 -10.86
CA PHE A 107 -10.15 -14.69 -11.16
C PHE A 107 -10.86 -14.95 -12.47
N SER A 108 -12.17 -14.65 -12.52
CA SER A 108 -13.02 -15.05 -13.66
C SER A 108 -12.82 -16.55 -13.96
N ASP A 109 -12.42 -16.91 -15.18
CA ASP A 109 -12.07 -18.29 -15.59
C ASP A 109 -10.56 -18.51 -15.75
N THR A 110 -9.74 -17.60 -15.21
CA THR A 110 -8.28 -17.64 -15.31
C THR A 110 -7.67 -18.12 -14.00
N ARG A 111 -6.65 -18.98 -14.13
CA ARG A 111 -5.80 -19.41 -13.03
C ARG A 111 -4.36 -19.07 -13.35
N VAL A 112 -3.71 -18.37 -12.43
CA VAL A 112 -2.30 -17.99 -12.53
C VAL A 112 -1.58 -18.63 -11.36
N SER A 113 -0.61 -19.50 -11.64
CA SER A 113 0.25 -20.11 -10.62
C SER A 113 1.46 -19.21 -10.36
N ALA A 114 1.97 -19.23 -9.13
CA ALA A 114 3.24 -18.58 -8.82
C ALA A 114 4.39 -19.19 -9.63
N ARG A 115 5.35 -18.36 -10.05
CA ARG A 115 6.60 -18.80 -10.67
C ARG A 115 7.55 -19.40 -9.63
N SER A 116 7.55 -18.82 -8.44
CA SER A 116 8.26 -19.32 -7.27
C SER A 116 7.39 -19.21 -6.02
N HIS A 117 7.58 -20.12 -5.07
CA HIS A 117 6.90 -20.13 -3.79
C HIS A 117 7.88 -20.60 -2.73
N SER A 118 8.03 -19.83 -1.65
CA SER A 118 8.97 -20.16 -0.57
C SER A 118 8.38 -19.82 0.78
N LYS A 119 8.61 -20.71 1.76
CA LYS A 119 8.28 -20.48 3.15
C LYS A 119 9.35 -19.60 3.79
N LEU A 120 8.93 -18.47 4.35
CA LEU A 120 9.80 -17.54 5.06
C LEU A 120 9.90 -17.86 6.54
N PHE A 121 8.76 -18.17 7.17
CA PHE A 121 8.67 -18.27 8.62
C PHE A 121 7.49 -19.13 9.06
N PHE A 122 7.64 -19.79 10.21
CA PHE A 122 6.58 -20.53 10.87
C PHE A 122 6.67 -20.34 12.38
N GLU A 123 5.56 -19.94 13.00
CA GLU A 123 5.40 -19.90 14.44
C GLU A 123 3.98 -20.24 14.85
N LYS A 124 3.81 -21.38 15.54
CA LYS A 124 2.54 -21.87 16.10
C LYS A 124 1.42 -21.94 15.06
N THR A 125 0.62 -20.89 14.95
CA THR A 125 -0.56 -20.79 14.09
C THR A 125 -0.33 -19.83 12.92
N VAL A 126 0.88 -19.29 12.76
CA VAL A 126 1.23 -18.30 11.73
C VAL A 126 2.25 -18.89 10.77
N TYR A 127 1.90 -18.90 9.48
CA TYR A 127 2.73 -19.39 8.40
C TYR A 127 2.98 -18.27 7.40
N ARG A 128 4.24 -17.92 7.14
CA ARG A 128 4.58 -16.85 6.20
C ARG A 128 5.25 -17.40 4.96
N TYR A 129 4.81 -16.89 3.82
CA TYR A 129 5.32 -17.25 2.51
C TYR A 129 5.61 -16.00 1.69
N THR A 130 6.49 -16.18 0.73
CA THR A 130 6.69 -15.23 -0.37
C THR A 130 6.52 -15.99 -1.68
N SER A 131 6.00 -15.32 -2.69
CA SER A 131 5.78 -15.91 -4.01
C SER A 131 5.96 -14.86 -5.08
N SER A 132 6.57 -15.26 -6.19
CA SER A 132 6.72 -14.40 -7.34
C SER A 132 5.73 -14.76 -8.44
N PHE A 133 5.18 -13.72 -9.07
CA PHE A 133 4.20 -13.84 -10.14
C PHE A 133 4.55 -12.91 -11.29
N ASP A 134 4.04 -13.25 -12.47
CA ASP A 134 4.00 -12.34 -13.60
C ASP A 134 3.20 -11.07 -13.24
N THR A 135 3.81 -9.88 -13.37
CA THR A 135 3.18 -8.60 -13.02
C THR A 135 1.87 -8.35 -13.78
N PRO A 136 1.79 -8.51 -15.12
CA PRO A 136 0.54 -8.40 -15.87
C PRO A 136 -0.60 -9.25 -15.30
N SER A 137 -0.30 -10.49 -14.94
CA SER A 137 -1.27 -11.42 -14.35
C SER A 137 -1.83 -10.95 -13.02
N ILE A 138 -0.99 -10.36 -12.17
CA ILE A 138 -1.44 -9.77 -10.90
C ILE A 138 -2.33 -8.56 -11.16
N LEU A 139 -1.94 -7.67 -12.07
CA LEU A 139 -2.76 -6.51 -12.43
C LEU A 139 -4.13 -6.94 -12.98
N HIS A 140 -4.18 -7.96 -13.83
CA HIS A 140 -5.43 -8.53 -14.34
C HIS A 140 -6.31 -9.06 -13.20
N ALA A 141 -5.72 -9.78 -12.24
CA ALA A 141 -6.45 -10.27 -11.08
C ALA A 141 -7.08 -9.11 -10.28
N PHE A 142 -6.34 -8.04 -10.02
CA PHE A 142 -6.90 -6.86 -9.35
C PHE A 142 -7.97 -6.17 -10.20
N LEU A 143 -7.71 -5.90 -11.48
CA LEU A 143 -8.63 -5.20 -12.38
C LEU A 143 -9.93 -5.97 -12.65
N SER A 144 -9.92 -7.29 -12.48
CA SER A 144 -11.14 -8.11 -12.50
C SER A 144 -12.11 -7.75 -11.36
N GLY A 145 -11.65 -7.05 -10.33
CA GLY A 145 -12.42 -6.62 -9.16
C GLY A 145 -12.65 -7.72 -8.13
N LYS A 146 -12.41 -8.99 -8.48
CA LYS A 146 -12.57 -10.13 -7.57
C LYS A 146 -11.64 -11.27 -7.95
N PHE A 147 -10.78 -11.66 -7.01
CA PHE A 147 -9.95 -12.86 -7.13
C PHE A 147 -9.91 -13.62 -5.82
N THR A 148 -9.56 -14.90 -5.89
CA THR A 148 -9.32 -15.77 -4.73
C THR A 148 -7.91 -16.32 -4.78
N LEU A 149 -7.34 -16.57 -3.60
CA LEU A 149 -6.09 -17.32 -3.49
C LEU A 149 -6.41 -18.80 -3.30
N LEU A 150 -5.68 -19.64 -4.02
CA LEU A 150 -5.80 -21.09 -3.99
C LEU A 150 -4.45 -21.68 -3.56
N LEU A 151 -4.41 -22.20 -2.33
CA LEU A 151 -3.22 -22.79 -1.74
C LEU A 151 -3.30 -24.30 -1.82
N TYR A 152 -2.21 -24.93 -2.29
CA TYR A 152 -2.09 -26.38 -2.39
C TYR A 152 -1.14 -26.90 -1.32
N TYR A 153 -1.56 -27.92 -0.57
CA TYR A 153 -0.72 -28.65 0.37
C TYR A 153 -1.16 -30.12 0.41
N ALA A 154 -0.22 -31.06 0.37
CA ALA A 154 -0.51 -32.49 0.56
C ALA A 154 -1.73 -32.99 -0.27
N ASP A 155 -1.78 -32.65 -1.56
CA ASP A 155 -2.86 -32.95 -2.51
C ASP A 155 -4.24 -32.32 -2.21
N GLN A 156 -4.32 -31.44 -1.21
CA GLN A 156 -5.49 -30.64 -0.88
C GLN A 156 -5.36 -29.23 -1.42
N ALA A 157 -6.50 -28.60 -1.68
CA ALA A 157 -6.57 -27.20 -2.07
C ALA A 157 -7.49 -26.43 -1.12
N VAL A 158 -7.01 -25.32 -0.57
CA VAL A 158 -7.81 -24.40 0.24
C VAL A 158 -7.96 -23.08 -0.50
N THR A 159 -9.21 -22.65 -0.62
CA THR A 159 -9.57 -21.39 -1.26
C THR A 159 -9.76 -20.32 -0.19
N PHE A 160 -9.07 -19.20 -0.38
CA PHE A 160 -9.20 -17.99 0.42
C PHE A 160 -9.91 -16.92 -0.40
N ALA A 161 -11.10 -16.53 0.05
CA ALA A 161 -11.91 -15.50 -0.57
C ALA A 161 -11.66 -14.14 0.09
N PRO A 162 -11.71 -13.03 -0.67
CA PRO A 162 -11.51 -11.70 -0.12
C PRO A 162 -12.64 -11.40 0.86
N THR A 163 -12.31 -10.74 1.97
CA THR A 163 -13.34 -10.16 2.85
C THR A 163 -14.09 -9.03 2.14
N SER A 164 -15.21 -8.58 2.71
CA SER A 164 -15.94 -7.41 2.19
C SER A 164 -15.08 -6.14 2.19
N SER A 165 -14.24 -5.96 3.22
CA SER A 165 -13.31 -4.84 3.32
C SER A 165 -12.26 -4.90 2.21
N THR A 166 -11.66 -6.07 2.01
CA THR A 166 -10.69 -6.31 0.93
C THR A 166 -11.29 -6.07 -0.44
N SER A 167 -12.54 -6.50 -0.66
CA SER A 167 -13.24 -6.25 -1.92
C SER A 167 -13.42 -4.75 -2.20
N ALA A 168 -13.73 -3.96 -1.16
CA ALA A 168 -13.78 -2.50 -1.26
C ALA A 168 -12.39 -1.88 -1.52
N SER A 169 -11.35 -2.36 -0.84
CA SER A 169 -9.97 -1.91 -1.06
C SER A 169 -9.48 -2.22 -2.49
N ILE A 170 -9.80 -3.40 -3.04
CA ILE A 170 -9.48 -3.75 -4.44
C ILE A 170 -10.16 -2.76 -5.40
N ALA A 171 -11.44 -2.41 -5.16
CA ALA A 171 -12.14 -1.43 -5.98
C ALA A 171 -11.49 -0.04 -5.93
N GLU A 172 -11.05 0.41 -4.74
CA GLU A 172 -10.34 1.69 -4.58
C GLU A 172 -8.94 1.68 -5.21
N LEU A 173 -8.19 0.57 -5.08
CA LEU A 173 -6.89 0.38 -5.75
C LEU A 173 -7.01 0.43 -7.28
N ASN A 174 -8.06 -0.20 -7.83
CA ASN A 174 -8.37 -0.17 -9.26
C ASN A 174 -8.67 1.27 -9.75
N ALA A 175 -9.38 2.05 -8.94
CA ALA A 175 -9.72 3.43 -9.28
C ALA A 175 -8.54 4.41 -9.15
N SER A 176 -7.51 4.07 -8.36
CA SER A 176 -6.39 4.97 -8.01
C SER A 176 -5.12 4.70 -8.81
N ILE A 177 -4.50 3.53 -8.67
CA ILE A 177 -3.17 3.24 -9.24
C ILE A 177 -3.16 2.16 -10.31
N LEU A 178 -3.96 1.11 -10.18
CA LEU A 178 -3.77 -0.09 -10.99
C LEU A 178 -4.18 0.12 -12.45
N LYS A 179 -5.20 0.94 -12.70
CA LYS A 179 -5.58 1.32 -14.07
C LYS A 179 -4.51 2.17 -14.76
N HIS A 180 -3.81 3.04 -14.03
CA HIS A 180 -2.72 3.83 -14.62
C HIS A 180 -1.54 2.92 -15.01
N PHE A 181 -1.20 1.99 -14.13
CA PHE A 181 -0.14 1.01 -14.35
C PHE A 181 -0.42 0.13 -15.57
N TYR A 182 -1.67 -0.37 -15.71
CA TYR A 182 -2.07 -1.22 -16.82
C TYR A 182 -2.09 -0.52 -18.18
N LEU A 183 -2.36 0.79 -18.21
CA LEU A 183 -2.34 1.56 -19.46
C LEU A 183 -0.93 1.99 -19.88
N SER A 184 0.04 1.87 -18.98
CA SER A 184 1.42 2.33 -19.20
C SER A 184 2.38 1.20 -19.62
N ASN A 185 1.94 -0.06 -19.52
CA ASN A 185 2.64 -1.27 -19.90
C ASN A 185 1.86 -2.03 -20.97
#